data_AF-A0AA88QBN7-F1
#
_entry.id   AF-A0AA88QBN7-F1
#
_cell.length_a   1.000
_cell.length_b   1.000
_cell.length_c   1.000
_cell.angle_alpha   90.00
_cell.angle_beta   90.00
_cell.angle_gamma   90.00
#
_symmetry.space_group_name_H-M   'P 1'
#
loop_
_entity.id
_entity.type
_entity.pdbx_description
1 polymer ?
#
loop_
_entity_poly.entity_id
_entity_poly.type
_entity_poly.pdbx_seq_one_letter_code
_entity_poly.pdbx_strand_id
1 'polypeptide(L)'
;MPAYMRNLFLTVAIHLLCSTTCTKVAWGKYEVHVINGILDDPNPVHVHCKSKDDDLGTHDLRANDDIHWRFGLNFFGGTHFTCYFAWRTNVQNFAAFDQWWAYKCASEHRCYWLVKPDGFYFSNYLAPWLSGDWKKEHDWASDSGREEVTLKWEIAFANIGHFVSCSNHILPTDIAMQSTKTYIFPPKNKAGSL
;
A
#
# COMPACT_ATOMS: atom_id res chain seq x y z
N MET A 1 -52.98 13.09 14.93
CA MET A 1 -51.52 12.97 15.19
C MET A 1 -50.84 14.21 14.61
N PRO A 2 -50.03 14.94 15.40
CA PRO A 2 -49.54 16.27 15.02
C PRO A 2 -48.51 16.23 13.89
N ALA A 3 -48.58 17.20 12.97
CA ALA A 3 -47.83 17.26 11.71
C ALA A 3 -46.30 17.27 11.85
N TYR A 4 -45.76 17.54 13.05
CA TYR A 4 -44.33 17.54 13.32
C TYR A 4 -43.72 16.12 13.30
N MET A 5 -44.50 15.08 13.64
CA MET A 5 -43.98 13.71 13.64
C MET A 5 -43.73 13.19 12.23
N ARG A 6 -44.49 13.63 11.23
CA ARG A 6 -44.34 13.23 9.82
C ARG A 6 -43.03 13.73 9.20
N ASN A 7 -42.57 14.92 9.60
CA ASN A 7 -41.30 15.50 9.12
C ASN A 7 -40.07 14.85 9.78
N LEU A 8 -40.22 14.32 11.00
CA LEU A 8 -39.17 13.56 11.69
C LEU A 8 -38.93 12.20 11.01
N PHE A 9 -39.99 11.48 10.63
CA PHE A 9 -39.85 10.20 9.93
C PHE A 9 -39.18 10.36 8.56
N LEU A 10 -39.50 11.43 7.82
CA LEU A 10 -38.89 11.69 6.50
C LEU A 10 -37.40 12.04 6.61
N THR A 11 -37.01 12.83 7.60
CA THR A 11 -35.58 13.20 7.81
C THR A 11 -34.74 12.03 8.30
N VAL A 12 -35.28 11.20 9.20
CA VAL A 12 -34.64 9.95 9.66
C VAL A 12 -34.52 8.94 8.52
N ALA A 13 -35.54 8.79 7.67
CA ALA A 13 -35.49 7.93 6.49
C ALA A 13 -34.43 8.40 5.48
N ILE A 14 -34.29 9.70 5.25
CA ILE A 14 -33.25 10.26 4.35
C ILE A 14 -31.83 10.02 4.88
N HIS A 15 -31.61 10.09 6.20
CA HIS A 15 -30.31 9.73 6.80
C HIS A 15 -30.03 8.23 6.72
N LEU A 16 -31.03 7.38 6.95
CA LEU A 16 -30.90 5.92 6.82
C LEU A 16 -30.61 5.51 5.36
N LEU A 17 -31.23 6.17 4.37
CA LEU A 17 -30.98 5.97 2.95
C LEU A 17 -29.60 6.47 2.48
N CYS A 18 -28.97 7.39 3.22
CA CYS A 18 -27.63 7.92 2.92
C CYS A 18 -26.51 7.11 3.60
N SER A 19 -26.81 6.38 4.68
CA SER A 19 -25.84 5.57 5.41
C SER A 19 -25.42 4.26 4.71
N THR A 20 -26.10 3.85 3.63
CA THR A 20 -25.66 2.71 2.81
C THR A 20 -24.57 3.13 1.83
N THR A 21 -23.52 3.80 2.31
CA THR A 21 -22.29 3.89 1.55
C THR A 21 -21.63 2.51 1.59
N CYS A 22 -21.34 2.00 0.40
CA CYS A 22 -20.98 0.62 0.13
C CYS A 22 -19.64 0.27 0.80
N THR A 23 -19.65 -0.22 2.04
CA THR A 23 -18.46 -0.77 2.69
C THR A 23 -18.19 -2.17 2.15
N LYS A 24 -17.69 -2.28 0.90
CA LYS A 24 -17.16 -3.55 0.38
C LYS A 24 -15.76 -3.85 0.91
N VAL A 25 -15.52 -3.61 2.20
CA VAL A 25 -14.36 -4.21 2.86
C VAL A 25 -14.87 -5.53 3.41
N ALA A 26 -14.57 -6.61 2.69
CA ALA A 26 -15.02 -7.93 3.07
C ALA A 26 -14.17 -8.44 4.25
N TRP A 27 -14.86 -8.97 5.26
CA TRP A 27 -14.24 -9.63 6.40
C TRP A 27 -13.53 -10.90 5.92
N GLY A 28 -12.26 -11.06 6.30
CA GLY A 28 -11.48 -12.22 5.88
C GLY A 28 -9.99 -12.05 6.08
N LYS A 29 -9.25 -13.09 5.68
CA LYS A 29 -7.80 -13.03 5.55
C LYS A 29 -7.48 -12.56 4.14
N TYR A 30 -6.67 -11.51 4.05
CA TYR A 30 -6.11 -11.05 2.79
C TYR A 30 -4.75 -11.69 2.56
N GLU A 31 -4.43 -11.90 1.29
CA GLU A 31 -3.15 -12.40 0.83
C GLU A 31 -2.61 -11.41 -0.21
N VAL A 32 -1.41 -10.88 0.03
CA VAL A 32 -0.76 -9.95 -0.90
C VAL A 32 0.44 -10.67 -1.51
N HIS A 33 0.53 -10.60 -2.82
CA HIS A 33 1.59 -11.18 -3.63
C HIS A 33 2.38 -10.06 -4.30
N VAL A 34 3.71 -10.18 -4.27
CA VAL A 34 4.63 -9.34 -5.03
C VAL A 34 5.49 -10.27 -5.87
N ILE A 35 5.34 -10.17 -7.18
CA ILE A 35 5.93 -11.08 -8.17
C ILE A 35 6.93 -10.30 -9.01
N ASN A 36 8.13 -10.84 -9.17
CA ASN A 36 9.12 -10.28 -10.10
C ASN A 36 8.88 -10.76 -11.54
N GLY A 37 8.46 -9.85 -12.42
CA GLY A 37 8.27 -10.08 -13.85
C GLY A 37 9.39 -9.59 -14.75
N ILE A 38 10.55 -9.29 -14.21
CA ILE A 38 11.75 -8.91 -14.98
C ILE A 38 12.53 -10.18 -15.30
N LEU A 39 12.21 -10.82 -16.44
CA LEU A 39 12.67 -12.18 -16.74
C LEU A 39 14.11 -12.27 -17.27
N ASP A 40 14.54 -11.27 -18.04
CA ASP A 40 15.82 -11.30 -18.75
C ASP A 40 16.96 -10.59 -18.00
N ASP A 41 16.79 -10.35 -16.69
CA ASP A 41 17.77 -9.67 -15.86
C ASP A 41 18.26 -10.57 -14.71
N PRO A 42 19.59 -10.78 -14.58
CA PRO A 42 20.13 -11.56 -13.46
C PRO A 42 20.06 -10.84 -12.12
N ASN A 43 19.83 -9.51 -12.09
CA ASN A 43 19.74 -8.75 -10.85
C ASN A 43 18.37 -8.95 -10.19
N PRO A 44 18.32 -9.36 -8.92
CA PRO A 44 17.06 -9.52 -8.21
C PRO A 44 16.39 -8.16 -7.98
N VAL A 45 15.07 -8.20 -7.78
CA VAL A 45 14.32 -7.09 -7.18
C VAL A 45 14.37 -7.27 -5.67
N HIS A 46 14.98 -6.32 -4.98
CA HIS A 46 14.98 -6.27 -3.53
C HIS A 46 13.65 -5.69 -3.05
N VAL A 47 12.96 -6.41 -2.17
CA VAL A 47 11.67 -6.01 -1.62
C VAL A 47 11.72 -6.04 -0.10
N HIS A 48 11.37 -4.94 0.54
CA HIS A 48 11.22 -4.88 1.99
C HIS A 48 9.83 -4.33 2.32
N CYS A 49 9.01 -5.13 2.99
CA CYS A 49 7.63 -4.78 3.30
C CYS A 49 7.42 -4.78 4.81
N LYS A 50 6.69 -3.78 5.31
CA LYS A 50 6.34 -3.70 6.72
C LYS A 50 5.00 -3.01 6.93
N SER A 51 4.34 -3.38 8.02
CA SER A 51 3.24 -2.62 8.60
C SER A 51 3.73 -1.87 9.84
N LYS A 52 2.79 -1.28 10.58
CA LYS A 52 3.09 -0.67 11.88
C LYS A 52 3.56 -1.71 12.91
N ASP A 53 2.95 -2.89 12.88
CA ASP A 53 3.09 -3.90 13.93
C ASP A 53 3.96 -5.09 13.47
N ASP A 54 4.08 -5.32 12.17
CA ASP A 54 4.76 -6.48 11.57
C ASP A 54 5.78 -6.05 10.51
N ASP A 55 7.05 -6.41 10.70
CA ASP A 55 8.09 -6.29 9.68
C ASP A 55 8.25 -7.65 8.97
N LEU A 56 8.01 -7.69 7.66
CA LEU A 56 8.12 -8.90 6.85
C LEU A 56 9.56 -9.17 6.41
N GLY A 57 10.48 -8.25 6.68
CA GLY A 57 11.87 -8.33 6.32
C GLY A 57 12.14 -8.01 4.86
N THR A 58 13.40 -8.23 4.47
CA THR A 58 13.90 -8.00 3.11
C THR A 58 14.03 -9.32 2.36
N HIS A 59 13.59 -9.33 1.11
CA HIS A 59 13.60 -10.50 0.23
C HIS A 59 14.19 -10.13 -1.13
N ASP A 60 14.99 -11.03 -1.70
CA ASP A 60 15.58 -10.88 -3.02
C ASP A 60 14.80 -11.75 -4.01
N LEU A 61 14.01 -11.12 -4.88
CA LEU A 61 13.18 -11.83 -5.85
C LEU A 61 13.92 -11.96 -7.18
N ARG A 62 14.28 -13.19 -7.57
CA ARG A 62 14.74 -13.47 -8.95
C ARG A 62 13.56 -13.52 -9.92
N ALA A 63 13.84 -13.69 -11.20
CA ALA A 63 12.81 -13.81 -12.22
C ALA A 63 11.76 -14.88 -11.83
N ASN A 64 10.48 -14.49 -11.83
CA ASN A 64 9.31 -15.27 -11.41
C ASN A 64 9.20 -15.61 -9.91
N ASP A 65 10.13 -15.14 -9.06
CA ASP A 65 9.97 -15.30 -7.61
C ASP A 65 8.80 -14.44 -7.10
N ASP A 66 8.16 -14.94 -6.06
CA ASP A 66 7.02 -14.35 -5.38
C ASP A 66 7.31 -14.29 -3.88
N ILE A 67 7.12 -13.11 -3.30
CA ILE A 67 6.91 -12.98 -1.86
C ILE A 67 5.42 -12.74 -1.62
N HIS A 68 4.87 -13.48 -0.66
CA HIS A 68 3.50 -13.28 -0.22
C HIS A 68 3.37 -13.38 1.29
N TRP A 69 2.34 -12.72 1.80
CA TRP A 69 1.98 -12.78 3.21
C TRP A 69 0.47 -12.74 3.38
N ARG A 70 0.01 -13.38 4.46
CA ARG A 70 -1.41 -13.48 4.81
C ARG A 70 -1.67 -12.81 6.15
N PHE A 71 -2.73 -12.03 6.23
CA PHE A 71 -3.10 -11.31 7.45
C PHE A 71 -4.61 -11.11 7.55
N GLY A 72 -5.11 -10.88 8.75
CA GLY A 72 -6.49 -10.43 8.99
C GLY A 72 -6.55 -8.91 9.06
N LEU A 73 -7.70 -8.32 8.72
CA LEU A 73 -7.90 -6.89 8.89
C LEU A 73 -7.99 -6.53 10.38
N ASN A 74 -7.20 -5.55 10.80
CA ASN A 74 -7.28 -4.97 12.14
C ASN A 74 -8.38 -3.91 12.19
N PHE A 75 -9.31 -4.06 13.13
CA PHE A 75 -10.47 -3.17 13.31
C PHE A 75 -10.08 -1.76 13.79
N PHE A 76 -8.99 -1.65 14.55
CA PHE A 76 -8.53 -0.38 15.13
C PHE A 76 -7.31 0.11 14.35
N GLY A 77 -7.49 1.15 13.55
CA GLY A 77 -6.40 1.82 12.81
C GLY A 77 -6.22 1.38 11.34
N GLY A 78 -6.92 0.33 10.89
CA GLY A 78 -6.77 -0.22 9.53
C GLY A 78 -5.44 -0.98 9.35
N THR A 79 -5.40 -1.91 8.40
CA THR A 79 -4.17 -2.63 8.08
C THR A 79 -3.46 -1.96 6.91
N HIS A 80 -2.19 -1.62 7.09
CA HIS A 80 -1.38 -0.92 6.10
C HIS A 80 -0.02 -1.60 5.96
N PHE A 81 0.33 -2.05 4.76
CA PHE A 81 1.66 -2.58 4.43
C PHE A 81 2.33 -1.67 3.39
N THR A 82 3.40 -1.01 3.80
CA THR A 82 4.27 -0.25 2.90
C THR A 82 5.40 -1.16 2.43
N CYS A 83 5.64 -1.19 1.12
CA CYS A 83 6.76 -1.91 0.52
C CYS A 83 7.74 -0.93 -0.12
N TYR A 84 9.02 -1.21 0.09
CA TYR A 84 10.15 -0.59 -0.59
C TYR A 84 10.72 -1.57 -1.60
N PHE A 85 11.01 -1.07 -2.80
CA PHE A 85 11.50 -1.82 -3.93
C PHE A 85 12.81 -1.20 -4.42
N ALA A 86 13.80 -2.03 -4.69
CA ALA A 86 15.01 -1.60 -5.37
C ALA A 86 15.42 -2.61 -6.44
N TRP A 87 15.73 -2.09 -7.62
CA TRP A 87 16.22 -2.88 -8.75
C TRP A 87 17.26 -2.06 -9.51
N ARG A 88 18.52 -2.52 -9.49
CA ARG A 88 19.67 -1.77 -10.02
C ARG A 88 19.80 -0.37 -9.38
N THR A 89 19.48 0.68 -10.14
CA THR A 89 19.44 2.07 -9.67
C THR A 89 18.02 2.56 -9.42
N ASN A 90 17.01 1.82 -9.87
CA ASN A 90 15.62 2.19 -9.69
C ASN A 90 15.20 1.85 -8.25
N VAL A 91 14.48 2.78 -7.64
CA VAL A 91 13.89 2.62 -6.33
C VAL A 91 12.44 3.06 -6.39
N GLN A 92 11.59 2.47 -5.55
CA GLN A 92 10.23 2.93 -5.39
C GLN A 92 9.69 2.49 -4.03
N ASN A 93 8.75 3.24 -3.46
CA ASN A 93 8.00 2.80 -2.28
C ASN A 93 6.54 3.22 -2.37
N PHE A 94 5.64 2.33 -1.98
CA PHE A 94 4.21 2.60 -1.91
C PHE A 94 3.51 1.63 -0.96
N ALA A 95 2.25 1.94 -0.65
CA ALA A 95 1.39 1.03 0.11
C ALA A 95 0.96 -0.13 -0.79
N ALA A 96 1.55 -1.31 -0.59
CA ALA A 96 1.16 -2.54 -1.29
C ALA A 96 -0.20 -3.06 -0.78
N PHE A 97 -0.60 -2.66 0.42
CA PHE A 97 -1.94 -2.90 0.95
C PHE A 97 -2.39 -1.80 1.89
N ASP A 98 -3.62 -1.36 1.72
CA ASP A 98 -4.36 -0.46 2.61
C ASP A 98 -5.87 -0.66 2.40
N GLN A 99 -6.69 0.23 2.95
CA GLN A 99 -8.15 0.17 2.78
C GLN A 99 -8.60 0.26 1.30
N TRP A 100 -7.88 1.02 0.47
CA TRP A 100 -8.20 1.14 -0.95
C TRP A 100 -7.95 -0.16 -1.70
N TRP A 101 -6.80 -0.80 -1.44
CA TRP A 101 -6.48 -2.09 -2.03
C TRP A 101 -7.38 -3.21 -1.49
N ALA A 102 -7.75 -3.17 -0.21
CA ALA A 102 -8.72 -4.09 0.37
C ALA A 102 -10.05 -4.08 -0.40
N TYR A 103 -10.55 -2.88 -0.75
CA TYR A 103 -11.76 -2.74 -1.58
C TYR A 103 -11.59 -3.36 -2.98
N LYS A 104 -10.43 -3.18 -3.62
CA LYS A 104 -10.14 -3.74 -4.94
C LYS A 104 -10.02 -5.27 -4.92
N CYS A 105 -9.47 -5.82 -3.84
CA CYS A 105 -9.25 -7.26 -3.68
C CYS A 105 -10.43 -7.98 -3.01
N ALA A 106 -11.52 -7.29 -2.68
CA ALA A 106 -12.60 -7.80 -1.83
C ALA A 106 -13.28 -9.08 -2.37
N SER A 107 -13.23 -9.35 -3.68
CA SER A 107 -13.85 -10.54 -4.27
C SER A 107 -13.08 -11.83 -3.98
N GLU A 108 -11.75 -11.78 -4.00
CA GLU A 108 -10.88 -12.97 -3.83
C GLU A 108 -10.04 -12.90 -2.54
N HIS A 109 -10.03 -11.76 -1.88
CA HIS A 109 -9.10 -11.40 -0.81
C HIS A 109 -7.63 -11.56 -1.20
N ARG A 110 -7.33 -11.49 -2.51
CA ARG A 110 -5.97 -11.57 -3.04
C ARG A 110 -5.62 -10.32 -3.83
N CYS A 111 -4.47 -9.77 -3.53
CA CYS A 111 -3.91 -8.62 -4.21
C CYS A 111 -2.60 -9.03 -4.85
N TYR A 112 -2.46 -8.83 -6.15
CA TYR A 112 -1.24 -9.18 -6.87
C TYR A 112 -0.57 -7.95 -7.40
N TRP A 113 0.71 -7.83 -7.09
CA TRP A 113 1.62 -6.84 -7.62
C TRP A 113 2.62 -7.51 -8.54
N LEU A 114 2.72 -7.01 -9.76
CA LEU A 114 3.65 -7.48 -10.75
C LEU A 114 4.67 -6.39 -11.06
N VAL A 115 5.93 -6.68 -10.76
CA VAL A 115 7.06 -5.77 -11.00
C VAL A 115 7.58 -5.97 -12.43
N LYS A 116 7.63 -4.89 -13.21
CA LYS A 116 8.12 -4.86 -14.59
C LYS A 116 9.22 -3.81 -14.76
N PRO A 117 9.99 -3.84 -15.86
CA PRO A 117 11.05 -2.85 -16.11
C PRO A 117 10.57 -1.40 -16.09
N ASP A 118 9.31 -1.15 -16.47
CA ASP A 118 8.73 0.18 -16.56
C ASP A 118 7.85 0.58 -15.36
N GLY A 119 7.58 -0.34 -14.41
CA GLY A 119 6.84 0.00 -13.20
C GLY A 119 6.13 -1.19 -12.55
N PHE A 120 5.06 -0.88 -11.83
CA PHE A 120 4.32 -1.80 -10.97
C PHE A 120 2.87 -1.91 -11.44
N TYR A 121 2.45 -3.15 -11.61
CA TYR A 121 1.14 -3.49 -12.12
C TYR A 121 0.32 -4.21 -11.05
N PHE A 122 -0.97 -3.96 -11.03
CA PHE A 122 -1.90 -4.54 -10.07
C PHE A 122 -2.95 -5.41 -10.76
N SER A 123 -3.33 -6.50 -10.09
CA SER A 123 -4.51 -7.31 -10.40
C SER A 123 -5.13 -7.85 -9.11
N ASN A 124 -6.45 -8.05 -9.10
CA ASN A 124 -7.19 -8.67 -8.00
C ASN A 124 -7.40 -10.18 -8.16
N TYR A 125 -6.83 -10.78 -9.21
CA TYR A 125 -6.70 -12.22 -9.43
C TYR A 125 -5.34 -12.52 -10.09
N LEU A 126 -4.91 -13.78 -10.06
CA LEU A 126 -3.67 -14.18 -10.70
C LEU A 126 -3.86 -14.21 -12.22
N ALA A 127 -3.64 -13.08 -12.87
CA ALA A 127 -3.81 -12.94 -14.31
C ALA A 127 -2.59 -13.51 -15.06
N PRO A 128 -2.78 -14.17 -16.21
CA PRO A 128 -1.66 -14.57 -17.07
C PRO A 128 -0.76 -13.38 -17.41
N TRP A 129 0.55 -13.60 -17.48
CA TRP A 129 1.57 -12.54 -17.67
C TRP A 129 1.34 -11.60 -18.86
N LEU A 130 0.77 -12.14 -19.95
CA LEU A 130 0.48 -11.43 -21.20
C LEU A 130 -0.96 -10.94 -21.29
N SER A 131 -1.78 -11.13 -20.25
CA SER A 131 -3.14 -10.60 -20.28
C SER A 131 -3.12 -9.07 -20.08
N GLY A 132 -4.07 -8.38 -20.71
CA GLY A 132 -4.27 -6.95 -20.54
C GLY A 132 -4.89 -6.55 -19.19
N ASP A 133 -5.04 -7.52 -18.28
CA ASP A 133 -5.75 -7.34 -17.01
C ASP A 133 -4.88 -6.71 -15.93
N TRP A 134 -3.57 -6.80 -16.09
CA TRP A 134 -2.60 -6.10 -15.27
C TRP A 134 -2.69 -4.60 -15.54
N LYS A 135 -3.16 -3.83 -14.55
CA LYS A 135 -3.24 -2.38 -14.64
C LYS A 135 -2.00 -1.74 -14.03
N LYS A 136 -1.30 -0.88 -14.77
CA LYS A 136 -0.18 -0.10 -14.23
C LYS A 136 -0.69 0.89 -13.19
N GLU A 137 -0.09 0.90 -12.00
CA GLU A 137 -0.47 1.80 -10.91
C GLU A 137 0.69 2.72 -10.50
N HIS A 138 1.94 2.27 -10.64
CA HIS A 138 3.12 3.06 -10.29
C HIS A 138 4.23 2.91 -11.33
N ASP A 139 4.99 3.97 -11.56
CA ASP A 139 6.29 3.93 -12.24
C ASP A 139 7.42 3.72 -11.23
N TRP A 140 8.62 3.39 -11.71
CA TRP A 140 9.83 3.55 -10.90
C TRP A 140 10.12 5.05 -10.66
N ALA A 141 10.69 5.41 -9.51
CA ALA A 141 11.09 6.80 -9.29
C ALA A 141 12.27 7.18 -10.21
N SER A 142 12.19 8.33 -10.88
CA SER A 142 13.27 8.84 -11.72
C SER A 142 14.45 9.36 -10.90
N ASP A 143 15.67 9.31 -11.47
CA ASP A 143 16.90 9.79 -10.82
C ASP A 143 16.83 11.28 -10.38
N SER A 144 15.98 12.09 -11.02
CA SER A 144 15.73 13.49 -10.63
C SER A 144 15.01 13.67 -9.29
N GLY A 145 14.43 12.59 -8.75
CA GLY A 145 13.79 12.56 -7.44
C GLY A 145 14.63 11.88 -6.36
N ARG A 146 15.84 11.34 -6.66
CA ARG A 146 16.65 10.64 -5.66
C ARG A 146 17.08 11.58 -4.52
N GLU A 147 17.43 12.83 -4.85
CA GLU A 147 17.80 13.86 -3.87
C GLU A 147 16.56 14.38 -3.10
N GLU A 148 15.43 14.52 -3.79
CA GLU A 148 14.16 14.94 -3.18
C GLU A 148 13.57 13.87 -2.25
N VAL A 149 13.67 12.57 -2.58
CA VAL A 149 13.22 11.45 -1.74
C VAL A 149 14.09 11.32 -0.48
N THR A 150 15.40 11.52 -0.57
CA THR A 150 16.26 11.58 0.62
C THR A 150 15.96 12.78 1.51
N LEU A 151 15.55 13.92 0.94
CA LEU A 151 15.17 15.13 1.68
C LEU A 151 13.73 15.09 2.22
N LYS A 152 12.82 14.33 1.59
CA LYS A 152 11.41 14.21 2.01
C LYS A 152 11.23 13.44 3.32
N TRP A 153 12.24 12.66 3.74
CA TRP A 153 12.23 11.98 5.04
C TRP A 153 12.51 12.91 6.23
N GLU A 154 13.03 14.12 6.02
CA GLU A 154 13.22 15.11 7.10
C GLU A 154 12.04 16.09 7.26
N ILE A 155 11.10 16.16 6.31
CA ILE A 155 10.04 17.21 6.31
C ILE A 155 8.62 16.63 6.12
N ALA A 156 8.37 15.39 6.54
CA ALA A 156 7.02 14.82 6.58
C ALA A 156 6.55 14.48 8.01
N PHE A 157 6.65 15.46 8.91
CA PHE A 157 5.83 15.48 10.15
C PHE A 157 5.26 16.88 10.35
N ALA A 158 4.35 17.30 9.47
CA ALA A 158 3.40 18.36 9.77
C ALA A 158 2.25 18.33 8.76
N ASN A 159 1.03 18.26 9.30
CA ASN A 159 -0.25 18.55 8.65
C ASN A 159 -0.81 17.51 7.67
N ILE A 160 -1.52 16.52 8.22
CA ILE A 160 -2.87 16.21 7.72
C ILE A 160 -3.82 16.28 8.92
N GLY A 161 -4.13 17.51 9.32
CA GLY A 161 -5.44 17.79 9.88
C GLY A 161 -6.40 17.86 8.70
N HIS A 162 -7.24 16.84 8.55
CA HIS A 162 -8.65 16.95 8.17
C HIS A 162 -9.24 15.54 8.12
N PHE A 163 -9.79 15.15 9.26
CA PHE A 163 -10.75 14.08 9.38
C PHE A 163 -12.00 14.47 8.58
N VAL A 164 -12.42 13.63 7.63
CA VAL A 164 -13.86 13.48 7.38
C VAL A 164 -14.30 12.32 8.26
N SER A 165 -14.80 12.68 9.43
CA SER A 165 -15.36 11.77 10.43
C SER A 165 -16.74 11.29 9.98
N CYS A 166 -16.98 9.99 10.10
CA CYS A 166 -18.28 9.52 10.55
C CYS A 166 -18.10 9.05 12.00
N SER A 167 -18.66 9.85 12.92
CA SER A 167 -18.90 9.58 14.34
C SER A 167 -17.72 9.66 15.31
N ASN A 168 -17.53 10.88 15.83
CA ASN A 168 -17.25 11.27 17.22
C ASN A 168 -16.77 10.19 18.21
N HIS A 169 -15.47 10.22 18.54
CA HIS A 169 -14.97 10.34 19.92
C HIS A 169 -13.46 10.62 19.90
N ILE A 170 -13.05 11.77 20.43
CA ILE A 170 -11.65 12.19 20.60
C ILE A 170 -11.32 12.07 22.09
N LEU A 171 -10.20 11.44 22.47
CA LEU A 171 -9.41 11.73 23.69
C LEU A 171 -7.94 11.31 23.51
N PRO A 172 -6.97 11.86 24.29
CA PRO A 172 -5.64 12.22 23.78
C PRO A 172 -4.45 11.35 24.26
N THR A 173 -3.32 11.59 23.54
CA THR A 173 -1.89 11.48 23.90
C THR A 173 -1.30 10.14 24.37
N ASP A 174 -0.33 9.63 23.60
CA ASP A 174 1.08 9.54 24.02
C ASP A 174 2.01 9.44 22.80
N ILE A 175 2.97 10.37 22.69
CA ILE A 175 4.01 10.40 21.65
C ILE A 175 5.21 9.62 22.18
N ALA A 176 5.39 8.38 21.72
CA ALA A 176 6.66 7.69 21.85
C ALA A 176 7.50 7.96 20.59
N MET A 177 8.53 8.79 20.73
CA MET A 177 9.60 8.91 19.73
C MET A 177 10.36 7.58 19.67
N GLN A 178 10.34 6.90 18.53
CA GLN A 178 11.25 5.77 18.27
C GLN A 178 12.27 6.14 17.19
N SER A 179 13.53 5.81 17.50
CA SER A 179 14.72 6.11 16.71
C SER A 179 14.69 5.43 15.35
N THR A 180 14.80 6.19 14.28
CA THR A 180 15.03 5.70 12.92
C THR A 180 16.49 5.27 12.76
N LYS A 181 16.74 3.99 12.47
CA LYS A 181 18.03 3.53 11.92
C LYS A 181 18.08 3.86 10.43
N THR A 182 19.04 4.68 10.03
CA THR A 182 19.36 4.98 8.63
C THR A 182 20.00 3.75 7.98
N TYR A 183 19.36 3.19 6.97
CA TYR A 183 19.94 2.13 6.14
C TYR A 183 20.72 2.77 5.00
N ILE A 184 22.04 2.84 5.15
CA ILE A 184 22.97 3.27 4.10
C ILE A 184 23.37 2.01 3.33
N PHE A 185 22.87 1.85 2.10
CA PHE A 185 23.40 0.85 1.18
C PHE A 185 24.78 1.30 0.68
N PRO A 186 25.73 0.36 0.53
CA PRO A 186 27.11 0.69 0.16
C PRO A 186 27.15 1.39 -1.21
N PRO A 187 28.01 2.41 -1.39
CA PRO A 187 28.16 3.08 -2.66
C PRO A 187 28.71 2.13 -3.73
N LYS A 188 28.28 2.37 -4.98
CA LYS A 188 28.69 1.64 -6.18
C LYS A 188 30.21 1.44 -6.24
N ASN A 189 30.66 0.19 -6.26
CA ASN A 189 31.98 -0.10 -6.82
C ASN A 189 31.89 0.11 -8.34
N LYS A 190 32.39 1.25 -8.83
CA LYS A 190 32.81 1.34 -10.23
C LYS A 190 34.05 0.46 -10.39
N ALA A 191 33.89 -0.68 -11.03
CA ALA A 191 34.96 -1.38 -11.73
C ALA A 191 34.37 -1.76 -13.09
N GLY A 192 34.89 -1.39 -14.24
CA GLY A 192 36.15 -0.76 -14.62
C GLY A 192 36.29 -1.17 -16.08
N SER A 193 36.21 -0.23 -17.01
CA SER A 193 36.49 -0.50 -18.41
C SER A 193 37.99 -0.70 -18.57
N LEU A 194 38.40 -1.90 -18.98
CA LEU A 194 39.59 -2.15 -19.81
C LEU A 194 39.26 -3.35 -20.71
#